data_AF-A0A336N3X8-F1
#
_entry.id   AF-A0A336N3X8-F1
#
_cell.length_a   1.000
_cell.length_b   1.000
_cell.length_c   1.000
_cell.angle_alpha   90.00
_cell.angle_beta   90.00
_cell.angle_gamma   90.00
#
_symmetry.space_group_name_H-M   'P 1'
#
loop_
_entity.id
_entity.type
_entity.pdbx_description
1 polymer ?
#
loop_
_entity_poly.entity_id
_entity_poly.type
_entity_poly.pdbx_seq_one_letter_code
_entity_poly.pdbx_strand_id
1 'polypeptide(L)'
;QPDSEDGYDDEYILEDLEITIADQVQKTKKNNFTVAWDSADTEEWVEAEDTYALAAVNSIQEAVNTILKFLGLGATNMTEKVAEGTHTHTLLCSGIFRGNIEILVRAKLALSDEVTMQLTVRSTDPDVAELITSSVG
;
A
#
# COMPACT_ATOMS: atom_id res chain seq x y z
N GLN A 1 -18.45 55.99 -21.98
CA GLN A 1 -17.78 55.02 -21.10
C GLN A 1 -18.62 53.77 -21.10
N PRO A 2 -18.10 52.58 -21.44
CA PRO A 2 -18.83 51.37 -21.12
C PRO A 2 -18.60 51.10 -19.63
N ASP A 3 -19.61 51.45 -18.83
CA ASP A 3 -19.82 50.91 -17.49
C ASP A 3 -20.33 49.48 -17.66
N SER A 4 -19.48 48.49 -17.38
CA SER A 4 -19.93 47.17 -16.95
C SER A 4 -18.77 46.50 -16.21
N GLU A 5 -18.70 46.75 -14.89
CA GLU A 5 -17.96 45.90 -13.95
C GLU A 5 -18.61 44.51 -13.79
N ASP A 6 -19.69 44.23 -14.53
CA ASP A 6 -20.35 42.93 -14.59
C ASP A 6 -19.57 42.01 -15.53
N GLY A 7 -18.62 41.25 -14.95
CA GLY A 7 -17.99 40.12 -15.63
C GLY A 7 -19.02 39.05 -16.00
N TYR A 8 -18.71 38.25 -17.02
CA TYR A 8 -19.52 37.08 -17.40
C TYR A 8 -19.04 35.86 -16.60
N ASP A 9 -19.98 35.05 -16.12
CA ASP A 9 -19.65 33.76 -15.51
C ASP A 9 -19.17 32.80 -16.62
N ASP A 10 -17.86 32.52 -16.64
CA ASP A 10 -17.24 31.56 -17.54
C ASP A 10 -16.89 30.27 -16.78
N GLU A 11 -17.10 29.12 -17.42
CA GLU A 11 -16.71 27.80 -16.91
C GLU A 11 -15.58 27.20 -17.75
N TYR A 12 -14.56 26.64 -17.09
CA TYR A 12 -13.45 25.94 -17.73
C TYR A 12 -13.43 24.48 -17.28
N ILE A 13 -13.37 23.58 -18.25
CA ILE A 13 -13.18 22.15 -17.98
C ILE A 13 -11.77 21.95 -17.42
N LEU A 14 -11.69 21.34 -16.23
CA LEU A 14 -10.44 20.95 -15.58
C LEU A 14 -10.05 19.51 -15.97
N GLU A 15 -8.81 19.15 -15.65
CA GLU A 15 -8.36 17.76 -15.74
C GLU A 15 -9.01 16.87 -14.69
N ASP A 16 -9.05 15.57 -14.96
CA ASP A 16 -9.53 14.57 -14.01
C ASP A 16 -8.55 14.47 -12.83
N LEU A 17 -9.10 14.49 -11.62
CA LEU A 17 -8.35 14.25 -10.39
C LEU A 17 -8.59 12.81 -9.92
N GLU A 18 -7.52 12.03 -9.83
CA GLU A 18 -7.55 10.69 -9.25
C GLU A 18 -7.16 10.74 -7.77
N ILE A 19 -7.90 10.03 -6.92
CA ILE A 19 -7.57 9.81 -5.51
C ILE A 19 -7.37 8.31 -5.31
N THR A 20 -6.20 7.96 -4.81
CA THR A 20 -5.76 6.57 -4.63
C THR A 20 -5.64 6.21 -3.15
N ILE A 21 -5.37 4.93 -2.86
CA ILE A 21 -5.07 4.47 -1.49
C ILE A 21 -3.83 5.17 -0.93
N ALA A 22 -2.82 5.39 -1.76
CA ALA A 22 -1.59 6.07 -1.33
C ALA A 22 -1.85 7.50 -0.83
N ASP A 23 -2.89 8.18 -1.32
CA ASP A 23 -3.27 9.52 -0.86
C ASP A 23 -3.93 9.52 0.52
N GLN A 24 -4.45 8.36 0.96
CA GLN A 24 -5.07 8.18 2.27
C GLN A 24 -4.09 7.60 3.31
N VAL A 25 -2.88 7.24 2.89
CA VAL A 25 -1.87 6.55 3.72
C VAL A 25 -0.63 7.41 3.89
N GLN A 26 -0.29 7.69 5.14
CA GLN A 26 1.03 8.21 5.47
C GLN A 26 2.04 7.07 5.57
N LYS A 27 3.06 7.11 4.72
CA LYS A 27 4.21 6.19 4.77
C LYS A 27 4.94 6.27 6.12
N THR A 28 5.06 5.15 6.81
CA THR A 28 5.84 5.05 8.06
C THR A 28 6.82 3.88 8.01
N LYS A 29 7.94 3.99 8.73
CA LYS A 29 8.91 2.91 8.86
C LYS A 29 9.03 2.52 10.32
N LYS A 30 8.64 1.29 10.67
CA LYS A 30 8.91 0.73 12.00
C LYS A 30 10.39 0.35 12.12
N ASN A 31 11.06 0.86 13.15
CA ASN A 31 12.47 0.53 13.45
C ASN A 31 12.66 -0.96 13.75
N ASN A 32 11.67 -1.58 14.40
CA ASN A 32 11.63 -3.02 14.64
C ASN A 32 10.25 -3.55 14.26
N PHE A 33 10.10 -3.91 12.98
CA PHE A 33 8.85 -4.42 12.45
C PHE A 33 8.40 -5.71 13.14
N THR A 34 9.33 -6.64 13.42
CA THR A 34 9.00 -7.90 14.09
C THR A 34 8.32 -7.67 15.43
N VAL A 35 8.87 -6.77 16.27
CA VAL A 35 8.23 -6.44 17.55
C VAL A 35 6.86 -5.80 17.36
N ALA A 36 6.70 -4.89 16.39
CA ALA A 36 5.40 -4.27 16.11
C ALA A 36 4.37 -5.32 15.63
N TRP A 37 4.80 -6.23 14.75
CA TRP A 37 3.98 -7.32 14.24
C TRP A 37 3.53 -8.27 15.35
N ASP A 38 4.46 -8.73 16.18
CA ASP A 38 4.17 -9.64 17.30
C ASP A 38 3.29 -8.96 18.36
N SER A 39 3.48 -7.66 18.60
CA SER A 39 2.62 -6.90 19.52
C SER A 39 1.20 -6.68 18.98
N ALA A 40 1.02 -6.77 17.67
CA ALA A 40 -0.29 -6.72 17.01
C ALA A 40 -1.01 -8.08 17.01
N ASP A 41 -0.46 -9.12 17.66
CA ASP A 41 -1.11 -10.43 17.81
C ASP A 41 -2.09 -10.40 19.01
N THR A 42 -3.13 -9.57 18.91
CA THR A 42 -4.12 -9.34 19.97
C THR A 42 -5.53 -9.20 19.37
N GLU A 43 -6.58 -9.33 20.19
CA GLU A 43 -7.97 -9.17 19.75
C GLU A 43 -8.31 -7.77 19.24
N GLU A 44 -7.49 -6.76 19.57
CA GLU A 44 -7.67 -5.37 19.11
C GLU A 44 -7.21 -5.16 17.66
N TRP A 45 -6.51 -6.14 17.09
CA TRP A 45 -6.00 -6.10 15.72
C TRP A 45 -6.68 -7.14 14.86
N VAL A 46 -7.06 -6.73 13.67
CA VAL A 46 -7.66 -7.59 12.66
C VAL A 46 -6.57 -8.01 11.67
N GLU A 47 -6.46 -9.32 11.43
CA GLU A 47 -5.60 -9.89 10.40
C GLU A 47 -6.45 -10.30 9.20
N ALA A 48 -6.13 -9.75 8.02
CA ALA A 48 -6.68 -10.16 6.75
C ALA A 48 -5.57 -10.75 5.87
N GLU A 49 -5.88 -11.81 5.11
CA GLU A 49 -4.92 -12.47 4.23
C GLU A 49 -5.57 -12.84 2.91
N ASP A 50 -4.84 -12.63 1.80
CA ASP A 50 -5.23 -13.08 0.48
C ASP A 50 -3.99 -13.40 -0.39
N THR A 51 -4.19 -14.13 -1.48
CA THR A 51 -3.15 -14.57 -2.40
C THR A 51 -3.41 -14.09 -3.82
N TYR A 52 -2.41 -13.45 -4.43
CA TYR A 52 -2.49 -12.80 -5.72
C TYR A 52 -1.46 -13.37 -6.71
N ALA A 53 -1.85 -13.47 -7.98
CA ALA A 53 -0.95 -13.66 -9.10
C ALA A 53 -0.72 -12.31 -9.79
N LEU A 54 0.52 -11.83 -9.79
CA LEU A 54 0.88 -10.51 -10.30
C LEU A 54 1.32 -10.63 -11.77
N ALA A 55 0.35 -10.79 -12.67
CA ALA A 55 0.63 -11.00 -14.10
C ALA A 55 1.32 -9.81 -14.80
N ALA A 56 1.22 -8.60 -14.23
CA ALA A 56 1.77 -7.38 -14.82
C ALA A 56 3.25 -7.12 -14.48
N VAL A 57 3.88 -7.94 -13.64
CA VAL A 57 5.28 -7.75 -13.21
C VAL A 57 6.12 -8.97 -13.54
N ASN A 58 7.36 -8.74 -13.98
CA ASN A 58 8.26 -9.80 -14.47
C ASN A 58 9.35 -10.16 -13.45
N SER A 59 9.41 -9.46 -12.32
CA SER A 59 10.39 -9.72 -11.27
C SER A 59 9.83 -9.40 -9.88
N ILE A 60 10.40 -10.04 -8.86
CA ILE A 60 10.06 -9.76 -7.46
C ILE A 60 10.38 -8.31 -7.09
N GLN A 61 11.48 -7.75 -7.62
CA GLN A 61 11.85 -6.36 -7.34
C GLN A 61 10.83 -5.36 -7.90
N GLU A 62 10.31 -5.63 -9.10
CA GLU A 62 9.23 -4.85 -9.70
C GLU A 62 7.94 -4.96 -8.89
N ALA A 63 7.55 -6.18 -8.48
CA ALA A 63 6.41 -6.42 -7.62
C ALA A 63 6.49 -5.62 -6.30
N VAL A 64 7.64 -5.67 -5.62
CA VAL A 64 7.91 -4.90 -4.39
C VAL A 64 7.73 -3.40 -4.60
N ASN A 65 8.27 -2.85 -5.70
CA ASN A 65 8.14 -1.43 -6.00
C ASN A 65 6.69 -1.04 -6.30
N THR A 66 5.97 -1.88 -7.04
CA THR A 66 4.55 -1.68 -7.36
C THR A 66 3.70 -1.66 -6.09
N ILE A 67 3.87 -2.63 -5.19
CA ILE A 67 3.13 -2.70 -3.91
C ILE A 67 3.38 -1.45 -3.07
N LEU A 68 4.64 -1.06 -2.89
CA LEU A 68 4.99 0.11 -2.06
C LEU A 68 4.45 1.41 -2.64
N LYS A 69 4.48 1.57 -3.97
CA LYS A 69 3.96 2.76 -4.65
C LYS A 69 2.43 2.81 -4.57
N PHE A 70 1.77 1.71 -4.90
CA PHE A 70 0.32 1.63 -4.99
C PHE A 70 -0.37 1.81 -3.62
N LEU A 71 0.17 1.19 -2.57
CA LEU A 71 -0.39 1.29 -1.22
C LEU A 71 0.15 2.49 -0.41
N GLY A 72 1.17 3.20 -0.90
CA GLY A 72 1.79 4.31 -0.17
C GLY A 72 2.57 3.89 1.10
N LEU A 73 3.01 2.63 1.18
CA LEU A 73 3.59 2.05 2.40
C LEU A 73 5.11 2.22 2.50
N GLY A 74 5.61 2.11 3.74
CA GLY A 74 7.01 2.25 4.11
C GLY A 74 7.67 0.92 4.41
N ALA A 75 8.53 0.48 3.51
CA ALA A 75 9.38 -0.68 3.77
C ALA A 75 10.31 -0.45 4.96
N THR A 76 10.48 -1.52 5.74
CA THR A 76 11.32 -1.58 6.94
C THR A 76 12.52 -2.48 6.68
N ASN A 77 13.63 -2.25 7.40
CA ASN A 77 14.81 -3.13 7.38
C ASN A 77 15.38 -3.46 5.98
N MET A 78 15.30 -2.51 5.04
CA MET A 78 15.73 -2.70 3.64
C MET A 78 15.00 -3.82 2.88
N THR A 79 13.81 -4.22 3.33
CA THR A 79 13.00 -5.24 2.64
C THR A 79 12.46 -4.75 1.29
N GLU A 80 12.64 -3.48 0.93
CA GLU A 80 12.44 -2.99 -0.44
C GLU A 80 13.52 -3.46 -1.43
N LYS A 81 14.68 -3.94 -0.95
CA LYS A 81 15.78 -4.43 -1.77
C LYS A 81 15.73 -5.94 -1.88
N VAL A 82 15.54 -6.43 -3.10
CA VAL A 82 15.55 -7.86 -3.41
C VAL A 82 16.95 -8.28 -3.81
N ALA A 83 17.45 -9.38 -3.26
CA ALA A 83 18.76 -9.92 -3.62
C ALA A 83 18.70 -10.57 -5.02
N GLU A 84 19.75 -10.36 -5.82
CA GLU A 84 19.83 -10.92 -7.17
C GLU A 84 19.75 -12.45 -7.17
N GLY A 85 19.01 -13.01 -8.13
CA GLY A 85 18.84 -14.46 -8.29
C GLY A 85 17.90 -15.14 -7.28
N THR A 86 17.28 -14.39 -6.37
CA THR A 86 16.30 -14.95 -5.44
C THR A 86 14.94 -15.20 -6.10
N HIS A 87 14.33 -16.34 -5.78
CA HIS A 87 13.01 -16.74 -6.26
C HIS A 87 11.91 -16.56 -5.20
N THR A 88 12.28 -16.10 -4.00
CA THR A 88 11.34 -15.77 -2.93
C THR A 88 11.83 -14.53 -2.20
N HIS A 89 10.91 -13.74 -1.66
CA HIS A 89 11.22 -12.55 -0.89
C HIS A 89 10.10 -12.25 0.10
N THR A 90 10.43 -11.61 1.22
CA THR A 90 9.41 -11.11 2.15
C THR A 90 9.56 -9.60 2.29
N LEU A 91 8.55 -8.87 1.83
CA LEU A 91 8.43 -7.43 2.02
C LEU A 91 7.71 -7.15 3.34
N LEU A 92 8.31 -6.33 4.19
CA LEU A 92 7.73 -5.87 5.47
C LEU A 92 7.57 -4.37 5.41
N CYS A 93 6.33 -3.89 5.37
CA CYS A 93 6.05 -2.47 5.24
C CYS A 93 4.92 -2.00 6.15
N SER A 94 4.90 -0.71 6.45
CA SER A 94 3.95 -0.10 7.38
C SER A 94 3.45 1.26 6.89
N GLY A 95 2.29 1.65 7.38
CA GLY A 95 1.69 2.95 7.11
C GLY A 95 0.71 3.35 8.21
N ILE A 96 0.22 4.57 8.12
CA ILE A 96 -0.87 5.07 8.95
C ILE A 96 -1.95 5.58 8.01
N PHE A 97 -3.12 4.95 8.03
CA PHE A 97 -4.29 5.44 7.33
C PHE A 97 -4.90 6.64 8.07
N ARG A 98 -5.73 7.42 7.37
CA ARG A 98 -6.47 8.54 7.99
C ARG A 98 -7.17 8.11 9.29
N GLY A 99 -7.24 9.03 10.25
CA GLY A 99 -7.75 8.71 11.59
C GLY A 99 -6.74 8.05 12.52
N ASN A 100 -5.45 8.04 12.13
CA ASN A 100 -4.35 7.42 12.91
C ASN A 100 -4.52 5.91 13.06
N ILE A 101 -5.04 5.25 12.03
CA ILE A 101 -5.26 3.80 12.00
C ILE A 101 -3.98 3.15 11.46
N GLU A 102 -3.38 2.27 12.24
CA GLU A 102 -2.11 1.66 11.89
C GLU A 102 -2.29 0.53 10.87
N ILE A 103 -1.38 0.46 9.89
CA ILE A 103 -1.31 -0.61 8.90
C ILE A 103 0.06 -1.28 9.01
N LEU A 104 0.06 -2.60 9.22
CA LEU A 104 1.23 -3.45 9.10
C LEU A 104 1.00 -4.47 7.99
N VAL A 105 1.97 -4.60 7.08
CA VAL A 105 1.87 -5.51 5.94
C VAL A 105 3.09 -6.42 5.88
N ARG A 106 2.82 -7.70 5.68
CA ARG A 106 3.80 -8.72 5.31
C ARG A 106 3.37 -9.33 3.98
N ALA A 107 4.14 -9.08 2.94
CA ALA A 107 3.95 -9.70 1.63
C ALA A 107 5.04 -10.74 1.38
N LYS A 108 4.65 -12.01 1.22
CA LYS A 108 5.57 -13.09 0.83
C LYS A 108 5.42 -13.32 -0.66
N LEU A 109 6.48 -13.03 -1.40
CA LEU A 109 6.52 -13.16 -2.85
C LEU A 109 7.30 -14.40 -3.26
N ALA A 110 6.84 -15.05 -4.33
CA ALA A 110 7.55 -16.15 -4.97
C ALA A 110 7.48 -15.99 -6.50
N LEU A 111 8.61 -16.18 -7.17
CA LEU A 111 8.71 -16.19 -8.64
C LEU A 111 8.94 -17.62 -9.12
N SER A 112 8.01 -18.11 -9.95
CA SER A 112 8.17 -19.35 -10.72
C SER A 112 8.02 -19.01 -12.20
N ASP A 113 6.86 -19.30 -12.80
CA ASP A 113 6.50 -18.83 -14.13
C ASP A 113 5.96 -17.38 -14.09
N GLU A 114 5.27 -17.05 -13.00
CA GLU A 114 4.80 -15.70 -12.66
C GLU A 114 5.12 -15.36 -11.20
N VAL A 115 5.00 -14.07 -10.85
CA VAL A 115 5.14 -13.65 -9.45
C VAL A 115 3.82 -13.88 -8.73
N THR A 116 3.86 -14.68 -7.68
CA THR A 116 2.74 -14.87 -6.75
C THR A 116 3.05 -14.18 -5.42
N MET A 117 2.01 -13.72 -4.73
CA MET A 117 2.14 -13.02 -3.46
C MET A 117 1.06 -13.47 -2.48
N GLN A 118 1.46 -13.91 -1.28
CA GLN A 118 0.58 -13.94 -0.11
C GLN A 118 0.71 -12.60 0.63
N LEU A 119 -0.37 -11.84 0.71
CA LEU A 119 -0.45 -10.56 1.40
C LEU A 119 -1.15 -10.76 2.74
N THR A 120 -0.44 -10.57 3.85
CA THR A 120 -1.04 -10.52 5.20
C THR A 120 -1.05 -9.07 5.68
N VAL A 121 -2.20 -8.54 6.06
CA VAL A 121 -2.40 -7.19 6.59
C VAL A 121 -2.90 -7.27 8.02
N ARG A 122 -2.29 -6.51 8.93
CA ARG A 122 -2.80 -6.26 10.28
C ARG A 122 -3.17 -4.79 10.43
N SER A 123 -4.35 -4.51 10.96
CA SER A 123 -4.79 -3.16 11.31
C SER A 123 -5.66 -3.14 12.56
N THR A 124 -5.74 -1.99 13.23
CA THR A 124 -6.66 -1.78 14.38
C THR A 124 -8.10 -1.56 13.94
N ASP A 125 -8.37 -1.52 12.63
CA ASP A 125 -9.70 -1.33 12.06
C ASP A 125 -9.95 -2.40 10.98
N PRO A 126 -11.06 -3.16 11.07
CA PRO A 126 -11.38 -4.22 10.10
C PRO A 126 -11.58 -3.68 8.68
N ASP A 127 -12.21 -2.51 8.53
CA ASP A 127 -12.51 -1.93 7.21
C ASP A 127 -11.20 -1.52 6.53
N VAL A 128 -10.21 -1.06 7.30
CA VAL A 128 -8.87 -0.74 6.78
C VAL A 128 -8.09 -2.01 6.44
N ALA A 129 -8.15 -3.05 7.25
CA ALA A 129 -7.52 -4.33 6.93
C ALA A 129 -8.08 -4.93 5.63
N GLU A 130 -9.41 -4.92 5.47
CA GLU A 130 -10.09 -5.37 4.26
C GLU A 130 -9.74 -4.48 3.05
N LEU A 131 -9.84 -3.15 3.20
CA LEU A 131 -9.52 -2.19 2.13
C LEU A 131 -8.11 -2.42 1.57
N ILE A 132 -7.10 -2.52 2.44
CA ILE A 132 -5.70 -2.69 1.99
C ILE A 132 -5.52 -4.05 1.31
N THR A 133 -6.15 -5.10 1.83
CA THR A 133 -6.08 -6.44 1.24
C THR A 133 -6.74 -6.44 -0.14
N SER A 134 -7.98 -5.97 -0.26
CA SER A 134 -8.74 -5.99 -1.51
C SER A 134 -8.23 -5.04 -2.58
N SER A 135 -7.43 -4.03 -2.23
CA SER A 135 -6.96 -3.02 -3.20
C SER A 135 -5.89 -3.55 -4.16
N VAL A 136 -5.21 -4.66 -3.81
CA VAL A 136 -4.09 -5.19 -4.62
C VAL A 136 -4.56 -6.17 -5.71
N GLY A 137 -5.84 -6.56 -5.69
CA GLY A 137 -6.47 -7.49 -6.64
C GLY A 137 -7.04 -6.85 -7.90
#